data_AF-A0A7W1JQJ0-F1
#
_entry.id   AF-A0A7W1JQJ0-F1
#
_cell.length_a   1.000
_cell.length_b   1.000
_cell.length_c   1.000
_cell.angle_alpha   90.00
_cell.angle_beta   90.00
_cell.angle_gamma   90.00
#
_symmetry.space_group_name_H-M   'P 1'
#
loop_
_entity.id
_entity.type
_entity.pdbx_description
1 polymer ?
#
loop_
_entity_poly.entity_id
_entity_poly.type
_entity_poly.pdbx_seq_one_letter_code
_entity_poly.pdbx_strand_id
1 'polypeptide(L)'
;MLLRQVRSKRAFTLIELLVTVMILAILMAVAMPLYIGAIKDSTRKTCRANMQTIATAVVAAKVKLKASDYSSFMNADVYNEPDIMDNLGSGIICPEESTNDYSIQNGTGLPANSTFKIGCTETAHGTFEPGVDGI
;
A
#
# COMPACT_ATOMS: atom_id res chain seq x y z
N MET A 1 -47.76 7.82 46.16
CA MET A 1 -47.18 6.47 46.36
C MET A 1 -46.36 6.14 45.11
N LEU A 2 -45.04 6.33 45.14
CA LEU A 2 -44.16 6.10 43.98
C LEU A 2 -43.80 4.61 43.91
N LEU A 3 -44.31 3.91 42.89
CA LEU A 3 -44.01 2.50 42.68
C LEU A 3 -42.62 2.35 42.06
N ARG A 4 -41.69 1.79 42.86
CA ARG A 4 -40.32 1.46 42.47
C ARG A 4 -40.34 0.19 41.60
N GLN A 5 -40.22 0.34 40.28
CA GLN A 5 -40.00 -0.77 39.35
C GLN A 5 -38.64 -1.43 39.63
N VAL A 6 -38.68 -2.67 40.14
CA VAL A 6 -37.49 -3.53 40.25
C VAL A 6 -37.18 -4.04 38.83
N ARG A 7 -36.12 -3.52 38.22
CA ARG A 7 -35.60 -4.04 36.94
C ARG A 7 -35.07 -5.45 37.16
N SER A 8 -35.72 -6.44 36.55
CA SER A 8 -35.20 -7.80 36.40
C SER A 8 -33.84 -7.75 35.69
N LYS A 9 -32.78 -8.12 36.40
CA LYS A 9 -31.46 -8.34 35.80
C LYS A 9 -31.45 -9.74 35.18
N ARG A 10 -31.53 -9.83 33.85
CA ARG A 10 -31.27 -11.08 33.13
C ARG A 10 -29.77 -11.37 33.22
N ALA A 11 -29.40 -12.48 33.85
CA ALA A 11 -28.04 -12.97 33.87
C ALA A 11 -27.81 -13.86 32.65
N PHE A 12 -26.72 -13.63 31.92
CA PHE A 12 -26.27 -14.47 30.83
C PHE A 12 -25.82 -15.82 31.42
N THR A 13 -26.20 -16.94 30.80
CA THR A 13 -25.78 -18.25 31.32
C THR A 13 -24.32 -18.53 30.92
N LEU A 14 -23.53 -19.14 31.81
CA LEU A 14 -22.13 -19.48 31.50
C LEU A 14 -22.03 -20.42 30.28
N ILE A 15 -23.04 -21.27 30.07
CA ILE A 15 -23.09 -22.18 28.93
C ILE A 15 -23.28 -21.45 27.59
N GLU A 16 -24.04 -20.35 27.58
CA GLU A 16 -24.27 -19.54 26.38
C GLU A 16 -22.99 -18.83 25.95
N LEU A 17 -22.19 -18.34 26.90
CA LEU A 17 -20.86 -17.83 26.60
C LEU A 17 -19.88 -18.94 26.17
N LEU A 18 -19.97 -20.14 26.74
CA LEU A 18 -19.09 -21.25 26.39
C LEU A 18 -19.30 -21.74 24.95
N VAL A 19 -20.55 -21.96 24.55
CA VAL A 19 -20.87 -22.46 23.20
C VAL A 19 -20.54 -21.41 22.14
N THR A 20 -20.73 -20.12 22.44
CA THR A 20 -20.41 -19.05 21.49
C THR A 20 -18.92 -18.91 21.23
N VAL A 21 -18.08 -18.92 22.27
CA VAL A 21 -16.62 -18.87 22.05
C VAL A 21 -16.09 -20.14 21.37
N MET A 22 -16.71 -21.29 21.62
CA MET A 22 -16.39 -22.55 20.92
C MET A 22 -16.66 -22.42 19.41
N ILE A 23 -17.83 -21.90 19.02
CA ILE A 23 -18.17 -21.72 17.61
C ILE A 23 -17.27 -20.64 16.97
N LEU A 24 -17.01 -19.52 17.66
CA LEU A 24 -16.11 -18.46 17.18
C LEU A 24 -14.69 -18.99 16.94
N ALA A 25 -14.18 -19.88 17.80
CA ALA A 25 -12.86 -20.49 17.61
C ALA A 25 -12.77 -21.30 16.32
N ILE A 26 -13.81 -22.09 16.00
CA ILE A 26 -13.87 -22.88 14.76
C ILE A 26 -13.91 -21.96 13.53
N LEU A 27 -14.72 -20.89 13.57
CA LEU A 27 -14.81 -19.93 12.48
C LEU A 27 -13.48 -19.20 12.25
N MET A 28 -12.83 -18.74 13.33
CA MET A 28 -11.56 -18.02 13.25
C MET A 28 -10.42 -18.91 12.73
N ALA A 29 -10.41 -20.20 13.08
CA ALA A 29 -9.39 -21.14 12.60
C ALA A 29 -9.32 -21.22 11.07
N VAL A 30 -10.45 -21.09 10.37
CA VAL A 30 -10.51 -21.10 8.90
C VAL A 30 -10.42 -19.69 8.31
N ALA A 31 -11.01 -18.69 8.98
CA ALA A 31 -11.06 -17.33 8.47
C ALA A 31 -9.69 -16.61 8.51
N MET A 32 -8.90 -16.81 9.56
CA MET A 32 -7.64 -16.10 9.77
C MET A 32 -6.59 -16.31 8.65
N PRO A 33 -6.28 -17.53 8.17
CA PRO A 33 -5.29 -17.71 7.11
C PRO A 33 -5.71 -17.06 5.79
N LEU A 34 -7.00 -17.15 5.44
CA LEU A 34 -7.56 -16.53 4.23
C LEU A 34 -7.48 -14.99 4.31
N TYR A 35 -7.79 -14.44 5.48
CA TYR A 35 -7.74 -13.00 5.72
C TYR A 35 -6.32 -12.45 5.53
N ILE A 36 -5.30 -13.11 6.09
CA ILE A 36 -3.90 -12.65 5.97
C ILE A 36 -3.44 -12.65 4.50
N GLY A 37 -3.79 -13.68 3.72
CA GLY A 37 -3.48 -13.73 2.30
C GLY A 37 -4.13 -12.58 1.52
N ALA A 38 -5.42 -12.34 1.76
CA ALA A 38 -6.16 -11.26 1.10
C ALA A 38 -5.59 -9.86 1.41
N ILE A 39 -5.13 -9.63 2.65
CA ILE A 39 -4.48 -8.38 3.02
C ILE A 39 -3.15 -8.22 2.28
N LYS A 40 -2.29 -9.23 2.24
CA LYS A 40 -1.01 -9.19 1.50
C LYS A 40 -1.19 -8.93 0.01
N ASP A 41 -2.19 -9.55 -0.60
CA ASP A 41 -2.51 -9.31 -2.01
C ASP A 41 -3.01 -7.88 -2.22
N SER A 42 -3.77 -7.34 -1.27
CA SER A 42 -4.27 -5.96 -1.31
C SER A 42 -3.14 -4.96 -1.12
N THR A 43 -2.21 -5.19 -0.17
CA THR A 43 -1.04 -4.32 0.04
C THR A 43 -0.17 -4.27 -1.21
N ARG A 44 0.11 -5.42 -1.84
CA ARG A 44 0.87 -5.49 -3.10
C ARG A 44 0.18 -4.76 -4.25
N LYS A 45 -1.15 -4.88 -4.39
CA LYS A 45 -1.92 -4.15 -5.42
C LYS A 45 -1.90 -2.64 -5.20
N THR A 46 -2.07 -2.20 -3.95
CA THR A 46 -1.96 -0.79 -3.58
C THR A 46 -0.56 -0.25 -3.88
N CYS A 47 0.48 -0.99 -3.53
CA CYS A 47 1.86 -0.63 -3.84
C CYS A 47 2.10 -0.53 -5.36
N ARG A 48 1.54 -1.45 -6.16
CA ARG A 48 1.60 -1.35 -7.64
C ARG A 48 0.90 -0.10 -8.18
N ALA A 49 -0.30 0.21 -7.69
CA ALA A 49 -1.02 1.43 -8.07
C ALA A 49 -0.27 2.71 -7.65
N ASN A 50 0.37 2.68 -6.48
CA ASN A 50 1.23 3.75 -5.99
C ASN A 50 2.42 3.97 -6.93
N MET A 51 3.14 2.91 -7.32
CA MET A 51 4.24 2.98 -8.28
C MET A 51 3.80 3.51 -9.65
N GLN A 52 2.60 3.15 -10.12
CA GLN A 52 2.01 3.71 -11.35
C GLN A 52 1.74 5.21 -11.23
N THR A 53 1.24 5.66 -10.09
CA THR A 53 1.00 7.09 -9.82
C THR A 53 2.32 7.87 -9.71
N ILE A 54 3.35 7.27 -9.11
CA ILE A 54 4.69 7.85 -9.09
C ILE A 54 5.24 7.93 -10.52
N ALA A 55 5.04 6.91 -11.34
CA ALA A 55 5.50 6.91 -12.72
C ALA A 55 4.94 8.08 -13.53
N THR A 56 3.64 8.36 -13.42
CA THR A 56 3.01 9.48 -14.12
C THR A 56 3.56 10.82 -13.64
N ALA A 57 3.83 10.95 -12.34
CA ALA A 57 4.46 12.13 -11.77
C ALA A 57 5.91 12.34 -12.24
N VAL A 58 6.72 11.29 -12.36
CA VAL A 58 8.09 11.37 -12.89
C VAL A 58 8.07 11.84 -14.35
N VAL A 59 7.13 11.34 -15.16
CA VAL A 59 6.95 11.80 -16.55
C VAL A 59 6.54 13.26 -16.59
N ALA A 60 5.63 13.70 -15.72
CA ALA A 60 5.24 15.11 -15.61
C ALA A 60 6.41 16.01 -15.20
N ALA A 61 7.22 15.58 -14.23
CA ALA A 61 8.42 16.29 -13.78
C ALA A 61 9.46 16.41 -14.91
N LYS A 62 9.69 15.35 -15.70
CA LYS A 62 10.56 15.40 -16.88
C LYS A 62 10.14 16.50 -17.86
N VAL A 63 8.84 16.60 -18.16
CA VAL A 63 8.31 17.61 -19.08
C VAL A 63 8.44 19.01 -18.50
N LYS A 64 8.14 19.20 -17.21
CA LYS A 64 8.28 20.48 -16.50
C LYS A 64 9.72 21.01 -16.54
N LEU A 65 10.68 20.13 -16.29
CA LEU A 65 12.11 20.46 -16.30
C LEU A 65 12.73 20.48 -17.70
N LYS A 66 11.98 20.09 -18.74
CA LYS A 66 12.48 19.91 -20.12
C LYS A 66 13.74 19.05 -20.18
N ALA A 67 13.82 18.05 -19.30
CA ALA A 67 14.96 17.14 -19.24
C ALA A 67 14.97 16.24 -20.49
N SER A 68 16.16 16.01 -21.06
CA SER A 68 16.33 15.10 -22.21
C SER A 68 16.03 13.65 -21.81
N ASP A 69 16.48 13.26 -20.62
CA ASP A 69 16.46 11.90 -20.08
C ASP A 69 16.04 11.89 -18.61
N TYR A 70 15.95 10.71 -18.00
CA TYR A 70 15.56 10.58 -16.60
C TYR A 70 16.73 10.61 -15.62
N SER A 71 17.95 10.94 -16.07
CA SER A 71 19.17 10.88 -15.26
C SER A 71 19.13 11.72 -13.99
N SER A 72 18.40 12.85 -14.01
CA SER A 72 18.22 13.73 -12.85
C SER A 72 17.34 13.13 -11.76
N PHE A 73 16.56 12.11 -12.07
CA PHE A 73 15.65 11.44 -11.14
C PHE A 73 16.17 10.07 -10.71
N MET A 74 17.34 9.64 -11.21
CA MET A 74 17.90 8.32 -10.91
C MET A 74 18.52 8.27 -9.52
N ASN A 75 18.30 7.15 -8.81
CA ASN A 75 18.76 6.92 -7.43
C ASN A 75 18.25 7.96 -6.43
N ALA A 76 17.21 8.71 -6.80
CA ALA A 76 16.51 9.60 -5.91
C ALA A 76 15.43 8.81 -5.15
N ASP A 77 15.32 9.07 -3.85
CA ASP A 77 14.08 8.80 -3.14
C ASP A 77 13.02 9.73 -3.71
N VAL A 78 11.86 9.20 -4.05
CA VAL A 78 10.74 9.94 -4.68
C VAL A 78 10.38 11.21 -3.89
N TYR A 79 10.61 11.18 -2.57
CA TYR A 79 10.32 12.24 -1.61
C TYR A 79 11.34 13.38 -1.55
N ASN A 80 12.57 13.15 -2.01
CA ASN A 80 13.63 14.14 -1.98
C ASN A 80 13.65 15.01 -3.24
N GLU A 81 12.81 14.70 -4.23
CA GLU A 81 12.69 15.43 -5.48
C GLU A 81 11.46 16.37 -5.47
N PRO A 82 11.65 17.70 -5.36
CA PRO A 82 10.56 18.65 -5.22
C PRO A 82 9.58 18.63 -6.39
N ASP A 83 10.09 18.46 -7.62
CA ASP A 83 9.27 18.45 -8.84
C ASP A 83 8.41 17.19 -8.97
N ILE A 84 8.85 16.07 -8.39
CA ILE A 84 8.05 14.86 -8.33
C ILE A 84 6.96 15.04 -7.27
N MET A 85 7.33 15.50 -6.07
CA MET A 85 6.37 15.73 -4.98
C MET A 85 5.27 16.77 -5.30
N ASP A 86 5.60 17.81 -6.06
CA ASP A 86 4.63 18.81 -6.57
C ASP A 86 3.53 18.16 -7.42
N ASN A 87 3.86 17.08 -8.15
CA ASN A 87 2.91 16.34 -8.98
C ASN A 87 2.13 15.24 -8.22
N LEU A 88 2.59 14.82 -7.04
CA LEU A 88 1.91 13.76 -6.25
C LEU A 88 0.83 14.31 -5.32
N GLY A 89 0.91 15.59 -4.89
CA GLY A 89 -0.08 16.25 -4.02
C GLY A 89 -0.22 15.68 -2.59
N SER A 90 0.18 14.43 -2.35
CA SER A 90 0.23 13.76 -1.05
C SER A 90 1.36 12.74 -1.02
N GLY A 91 1.96 12.51 0.16
CA GLY A 91 2.99 11.48 0.33
C GLY A 91 2.39 10.09 0.13
N ILE A 92 2.79 9.41 -0.95
CA ILE A 92 2.35 8.06 -1.28
C ILE A 92 3.23 7.05 -0.55
N ILE A 93 2.73 6.48 0.54
CA ILE A 93 3.51 5.56 1.42
C ILE A 93 3.17 4.11 1.08
N CYS A 94 4.10 3.18 1.28
CA CYS A 94 3.79 1.76 1.23
C CYS A 94 2.82 1.40 2.36
N PRO A 95 1.82 0.54 2.15
CA PRO A 95 0.94 0.10 3.24
C PRO A 95 1.63 -0.88 4.21
N GLU A 96 2.80 -1.42 3.86
CA GLU A 96 3.52 -2.43 4.65
C GLU A 96 4.73 -1.84 5.42
N GLU A 97 5.32 -0.76 4.89
CA GLU A 97 6.41 -0.03 5.53
C GLU A 97 6.01 1.44 5.76
N SER A 98 6.56 2.07 6.79
CA SER A 98 6.13 3.40 7.23
C SER A 98 7.06 4.55 6.80
N THR A 99 8.03 4.33 5.90
CA THR A 99 9.04 5.36 5.57
C THR A 99 9.65 5.24 4.18
N ASN A 100 9.53 6.29 3.35
CA ASN A 100 10.33 6.50 2.12
C ASN A 100 10.52 5.26 1.23
N ASP A 101 9.43 4.53 0.99
CA ASP A 101 9.54 3.17 0.45
C ASP A 101 9.81 3.14 -1.05
N TYR A 102 9.67 4.25 -1.77
CA TYR A 102 9.78 4.26 -3.23
C TYR A 102 11.06 4.94 -3.72
N SER A 103 11.80 4.21 -4.55
CA SER A 103 13.01 4.68 -5.21
C SER A 103 12.88 4.60 -6.72
N ILE A 104 13.55 5.52 -7.42
CA ILE A 104 13.60 5.54 -8.88
C ILE A 104 14.96 4.99 -9.32
N GLN A 105 14.93 4.01 -10.20
CA GLN A 105 16.12 3.36 -10.75
C GLN A 105 16.07 3.34 -12.27
N ASN A 106 17.20 3.01 -12.89
CA ASN A 106 17.26 2.90 -14.33
C ASN A 106 16.40 1.74 -14.82
N GLY A 107 15.60 2.01 -15.86
CA GLY A 107 14.83 0.99 -16.55
C GLY A 107 15.72 0.13 -17.44
N THR A 108 15.12 -0.84 -18.10
CA THR A 108 15.82 -1.78 -18.98
C THR A 108 16.04 -1.26 -20.40
N GLY A 109 15.40 -0.15 -20.76
CA GLY A 109 15.52 0.49 -22.06
C GLY A 109 16.90 1.11 -22.34
N LEU A 110 17.25 1.12 -23.63
CA LEU A 110 18.51 1.68 -24.14
C LEU A 110 18.21 2.93 -25.00
N PRO A 111 19.04 3.98 -24.94
CA PRO A 111 20.27 4.14 -24.13
C PRO A 111 19.99 4.28 -22.62
N ALA A 112 21.03 4.14 -21.78
CA ALA A 112 20.86 4.26 -20.32
C ALA A 112 20.18 5.58 -19.94
N ASN A 113 19.30 5.55 -18.93
CA ASN A 113 18.48 6.67 -18.46
C ASN A 113 17.34 7.11 -19.41
N SER A 114 17.14 6.42 -20.54
CA SER A 114 16.00 6.66 -21.43
C SER A 114 14.67 6.13 -20.87
N THR A 115 14.75 5.14 -19.98
CA THR A 115 13.63 4.52 -19.25
C THR A 115 13.93 4.49 -17.77
N PHE A 116 12.90 4.35 -16.94
CA PHE A 116 13.03 4.29 -15.50
C PHE A 116 12.12 3.20 -14.93
N LYS A 117 12.46 2.71 -13.74
CA LYS A 117 11.62 1.81 -12.95
C LYS A 117 11.45 2.37 -11.55
N ILE A 118 10.28 2.16 -10.97
CA ILE A 118 9.97 2.51 -9.60
C ILE A 118 10.06 1.22 -8.80
N GLY A 119 10.85 1.21 -7.73
CA GLY A 119 10.93 0.07 -6.82
C GLY A 119 10.40 0.45 -5.45
N CYS A 120 9.74 -0.51 -4.79
CA CYS A 120 9.46 -0.44 -3.37
C CYS A 120 10.64 -1.02 -2.56
N THR A 121 10.91 -0.52 -1.36
CA THR A 121 11.90 -1.04 -0.39
C THR A 121 11.55 -2.48 0.00
N GLU A 122 10.27 -2.75 0.22
CA GLU A 122 9.74 -4.09 0.41
C GLU A 122 9.88 -4.93 -0.88
N THR A 123 10.84 -5.87 -0.83
CA THR A 123 11.16 -6.80 -1.93
C THR A 123 9.97 -7.62 -2.41
N ALA A 124 8.99 -7.89 -1.56
CA ALA A 124 7.79 -8.65 -1.92
C ALA A 124 6.88 -7.91 -2.92
N HIS A 125 6.95 -6.57 -2.97
CA HIS A 125 6.10 -5.76 -3.85
C HIS A 125 6.69 -5.57 -5.25
N GLY A 126 8.02 -5.68 -5.38
CA GLY A 126 8.75 -5.67 -6.64
C GLY A 126 8.95 -4.28 -7.23
N THR A 127 9.08 -4.22 -8.55
CA THR A 127 9.31 -2.99 -9.31
C THR A 127 8.25 -2.79 -10.39
N PHE A 128 8.12 -1.56 -10.87
CA PHE A 128 7.26 -1.19 -11.99
C PHE A 128 8.04 -0.33 -13.00
N GLU A 129 8.17 -0.82 -14.22
CA GLU A 129 8.75 -0.12 -15.37
C GLU A 129 7.65 0.28 -16.37
N PRO A 130 7.37 1.59 -16.54
CA PRO A 130 6.33 2.06 -17.44
C PRO A 130 6.60 1.64 -18.89
N GLY A 131 5.61 1.00 -19.52
CA GLY A 131 5.71 0.56 -20.91
C GLY A 131 6.36 -0.81 -21.11
N VAL A 132 6.92 -1.41 -20.05
CA VAL A 132 7.39 -2.81 -20.04
C VAL A 132 6.49 -3.66 -19.18
N ASP A 133 6.21 -3.20 -17.96
CA ASP A 133 5.26 -3.84 -17.08
C ASP A 133 3.83 -3.41 -17.44
N GLY A 134 2.93 -4.39 -17.58
CA GLY A 134 1.51 -4.13 -17.85
C GLY A 134 0.83 -3.31 -16.75
N ILE A 135 -0.33 -2.72 -17.05
CA ILE A 135 -1.19 -2.08 -16.06
C ILE A 135 -1.71 -3.12 -15.07
#